data_AF-A0A969KTX0-F1
#
_entry.id   AF-A0A969KTX0-F1
#
_cell.length_a   1.000
_cell.length_b   1.000
_cell.length_c   1.000
_cell.angle_alpha   90.00
_cell.angle_beta   90.00
_cell.angle_gamma   90.00
#
_symmetry.space_group_name_H-M   'P 1'
#
loop_
_entity.id
_entity.type
_entity.pdbx_description
1 polymer ?
#
loop_
_entity_poly.entity_id
_entity_poly.type
_entity_poly.pdbx_seq_one_letter_code
_entity_poly.pdbx_strand_id
1 'polypeptide(L)'
;MSAYTLEIIKPTVFKRSTAQSETLPQDQRFVPTIGTTYHVKALLEDVDTNHVKVTFDHSIKGFNTWYAYKDHIVLDESKAEPNRQPENIRIVVPQRAGAVIRLPGGSQVSLSASVNEGSSFYWYEATHNSSRIPTTIKQVQNIKAIARLADQAKGVITAEAIKRQKIPMGKNVPIIVTSWFRPPTINKAIGGSKKSQHLEANAIDFVTPHFSNWEVWEILDSWFPGGLGIYGGGNPCCHIDARGYRARWKPNRRQ
;
A
#
# COMPACT_ATOMS: atom_id res chain seq x y z
N MET A 1 10.83 -13.21 4.07
CA MET A 1 11.25 -13.50 2.69
C MET A 1 11.87 -12.25 2.11
N SER A 2 13.04 -12.38 1.51
CA SER A 2 13.70 -11.31 0.77
C SER A 2 13.44 -11.61 -0.70
N ALA A 3 12.54 -10.85 -1.31
CA ALA A 3 12.12 -11.04 -2.69
C ALA A 3 13.19 -10.56 -3.68
N TYR A 4 14.17 -9.77 -3.21
CA TYR A 4 15.22 -9.18 -4.02
C TYR A 4 16.51 -9.09 -3.20
N THR A 5 17.66 -9.10 -3.87
CA THR A 5 18.92 -8.59 -3.33
C THR A 5 19.18 -7.21 -3.91
N LEU A 6 19.57 -6.26 -3.06
CA LEU A 6 19.89 -4.88 -3.42
C LEU A 6 21.38 -4.65 -3.22
N GLU A 7 22.11 -4.39 -4.30
CA GLU A 7 23.53 -4.07 -4.29
C GLU A 7 23.76 -2.57 -4.51
N ILE A 8 24.69 -1.97 -3.77
CA ILE A 8 25.07 -0.56 -3.92
C ILE A 8 26.18 -0.43 -4.96
N ILE A 9 25.87 0.21 -6.10
CA ILE A 9 26.83 0.37 -7.21
C ILE A 9 27.42 1.78 -7.32
N LYS A 10 26.86 2.76 -6.61
CA LYS A 10 27.34 4.16 -6.55
C LYS A 10 27.16 4.73 -5.13
N PRO A 11 27.93 5.78 -4.74
CA PRO A 11 27.70 6.47 -3.47
C PRO A 11 26.24 6.91 -3.34
N THR A 12 25.57 6.58 -2.24
CA THR A 12 24.15 6.87 -2.07
C THR A 12 23.80 7.14 -0.61
N VAL A 13 22.59 7.65 -0.37
CA VAL A 13 22.04 7.85 0.97
C VAL A 13 20.65 7.23 1.01
N PHE A 14 20.46 6.32 1.96
CA PHE A 14 19.15 5.82 2.35
C PHE A 14 18.45 6.87 3.22
N LYS A 15 17.21 7.21 2.84
CA LYS A 15 16.44 8.29 3.46
C LYS A 15 15.11 7.80 4.01
N ARG A 16 14.59 8.43 5.05
CA ARG A 16 13.24 8.12 5.59
C ARG A 16 12.10 8.79 4.82
N SER A 17 12.42 9.73 3.94
CA SER A 17 11.50 10.37 3.00
C SER A 17 12.21 10.73 1.69
N THR A 18 11.46 11.20 0.69
CA THR A 18 12.00 11.64 -0.60
C THR A 18 12.63 13.04 -0.55
N ALA A 19 12.55 13.76 0.59
CA ALA A 19 13.18 15.07 0.77
C ALA A 19 14.70 15.05 0.50
N GLN A 20 15.30 16.22 0.26
CA GLN A 20 16.75 16.31 0.05
C GLN A 20 17.52 15.78 1.26
N SER A 21 18.59 15.03 1.02
CA SER A 21 19.38 14.41 2.11
C SER A 21 20.06 15.44 3.00
N GLU A 22 20.29 16.66 2.55
CA GLU A 22 20.91 17.72 3.36
C GLU A 22 19.92 18.31 4.37
N THR A 23 18.63 18.29 4.06
CA THR A 23 17.56 18.84 4.92
C THR A 23 17.06 17.82 5.95
N LEU A 24 17.58 16.59 5.93
CA LEU A 24 17.14 15.51 6.81
C LEU A 24 18.05 15.36 8.05
N PRO A 25 17.46 15.16 9.24
CA PRO A 25 18.19 14.79 10.46
C PRO A 25 19.10 13.55 10.28
N GLN A 26 20.20 13.47 11.03
CA GLN A 26 21.22 12.42 10.86
C GLN A 26 20.71 11.01 11.21
N ASP A 27 19.72 10.89 12.08
CA ASP A 27 19.01 9.66 12.42
C ASP A 27 18.07 9.17 11.29
N GLN A 28 17.66 10.08 10.40
CA GLN A 28 16.82 9.77 9.23
C GLN A 28 17.62 9.50 7.95
N ARG A 29 18.95 9.39 8.08
CA ARG A 29 19.90 9.12 7.00
C ARG A 29 20.79 7.95 7.34
N PHE A 30 21.11 7.18 6.33
CA PHE A 30 22.11 6.14 6.39
C PHE A 30 22.90 6.11 5.08
N VAL A 31 24.24 6.05 5.18
CA VAL A 31 25.13 6.04 4.02
C VAL A 31 25.71 4.62 3.92
N PRO A 32 25.21 3.78 3.00
CA PRO A 32 25.75 2.44 2.80
C PRO A 32 27.07 2.48 2.03
N THR A 33 27.92 1.46 2.23
CA THR A 33 29.19 1.31 1.50
C THR A 33 28.94 0.69 0.13
N ILE A 34 29.64 1.19 -0.90
CA ILE A 34 29.60 0.63 -2.27
C ILE A 34 30.04 -0.85 -2.24
N GLY A 35 29.37 -1.69 -3.03
CA GLY A 35 29.56 -3.14 -3.06
C GLY A 35 28.85 -3.91 -1.95
N THR A 36 28.16 -3.22 -1.02
CA THR A 36 27.36 -3.88 0.02
C THR A 36 26.04 -4.37 -0.57
N THR A 37 25.65 -5.58 -0.21
CA THR A 37 24.37 -6.19 -0.60
C THR A 37 23.43 -6.28 0.58
N TYR A 38 22.16 -5.94 0.36
CA TYR A 38 21.09 -6.00 1.33
C TYR A 38 19.97 -6.91 0.84
N HIS A 39 19.41 -7.70 1.75
CA HIS A 39 18.26 -8.53 1.46
C HIS A 39 16.97 -7.71 1.60
N VAL A 40 16.21 -7.60 0.52
CA VAL A 40 15.00 -6.75 0.42
C VAL A 40 13.75 -7.61 0.49
N LYS A 41 12.96 -7.42 1.54
CA LYS A 41 11.65 -8.07 1.74
C LYS A 41 10.58 -7.54 0.82
N ALA A 42 10.59 -6.24 0.56
CA ALA A 42 9.61 -5.59 -0.30
C ALA A 42 10.20 -4.31 -0.89
N LEU A 43 9.77 -3.97 -2.09
CA LEU A 43 10.11 -2.70 -2.71
C LEU A 43 8.85 -2.05 -3.28
N LEU A 44 8.86 -0.72 -3.31
CA LEU A 44 7.85 0.11 -3.93
C LEU A 44 8.59 1.23 -4.65
N GLU A 45 8.55 1.23 -5.98
CA GLU A 45 9.13 2.32 -6.75
C GLU A 45 8.31 3.59 -6.56
N ASP A 46 8.99 4.71 -6.29
CA ASP A 46 8.37 6.02 -6.27
C ASP A 46 8.36 6.53 -7.71
N VAL A 47 7.18 6.70 -8.29
CA VAL A 47 7.01 7.08 -9.71
C VAL A 47 7.20 8.59 -9.93
N ASP A 48 7.19 9.39 -8.86
CA ASP A 48 7.30 10.85 -8.93
C ASP A 48 8.71 11.34 -8.59
N THR A 49 9.61 10.44 -8.17
CA THR A 49 10.99 10.75 -7.79
C THR A 49 11.96 9.66 -8.25
N ASN A 50 13.26 9.93 -8.36
CA ASN A 50 14.27 8.92 -8.71
C ASN A 50 14.58 7.97 -7.52
N HIS A 51 13.56 7.65 -6.71
CA HIS A 51 13.69 6.88 -5.48
C HIS A 51 12.90 5.58 -5.56
N VAL A 52 13.42 4.56 -4.90
CA VAL A 52 12.69 3.33 -4.60
C VAL A 52 12.64 3.15 -3.10
N LYS A 53 11.45 2.88 -2.59
CA LYS A 53 11.24 2.56 -1.20
C LYS A 53 11.47 1.07 -1.00
N VAL A 54 12.54 0.74 -0.30
CA VAL A 54 12.98 -0.63 -0.05
C VAL A 54 12.78 -0.97 1.43
N THR A 55 12.29 -2.18 1.69
CA THR A 55 12.15 -2.74 3.03
C THR A 55 13.10 -3.91 3.15
N PHE A 56 14.08 -3.80 4.02
CA PHE A 56 15.08 -4.83 4.28
C PHE A 56 14.56 -5.88 5.26
N ASP A 57 15.27 -7.02 5.31
CA ASP A 57 14.95 -8.09 6.24
C ASP A 57 15.40 -7.85 7.67
N HIS A 58 16.38 -6.98 7.86
CA HIS A 58 16.88 -6.49 9.12
C HIS A 58 16.70 -4.97 9.26
N SER A 59 16.93 -4.45 10.46
CA SER A 59 16.86 -3.01 10.74
C SER A 59 18.24 -2.38 10.62
N ILE A 60 18.30 -1.24 9.93
CA ILE A 60 19.45 -0.36 9.87
C ILE A 60 19.10 0.86 10.71
N LYS A 61 19.91 1.19 11.73
CA LYS A 61 19.64 2.30 12.68
C LYS A 61 18.20 2.28 13.26
N GLY A 62 17.67 1.09 13.56
CA GLY A 62 16.32 0.91 14.09
C GLY A 62 15.17 0.96 13.06
N PHE A 63 15.49 1.07 11.76
CA PHE A 63 14.50 1.12 10.68
C PHE A 63 14.79 0.06 9.61
N ASN A 64 13.75 -0.64 9.17
CA ASN A 64 13.87 -1.61 8.08
C ASN A 64 13.42 -1.05 6.72
N THR A 65 12.71 0.08 6.67
CA THR A 65 12.24 0.69 5.41
C THR A 65 12.94 2.03 5.12
N TRP A 66 13.42 2.17 3.89
CA TRP A 66 14.23 3.29 3.43
C TRP A 66 13.92 3.64 1.98
N TYR A 67 14.11 4.90 1.59
CA TYR A 67 14.17 5.33 0.19
C TYR A 67 15.62 5.31 -0.27
N ALA A 68 15.89 4.62 -1.37
CA ALA A 68 17.19 4.57 -2.05
C ALA A 68 17.07 5.24 -3.43
N TYR A 69 18.13 5.86 -3.93
CA TYR A 69 18.16 6.37 -5.31
C TYR A 69 18.23 5.20 -6.30
N LYS A 70 17.33 5.17 -7.28
CA LYS A 70 17.18 4.04 -8.21
C LYS A 70 18.46 3.79 -9.02
N ASP A 71 19.12 4.86 -9.49
CA ASP A 71 20.33 4.77 -10.31
C ASP A 71 21.61 4.38 -9.55
N HIS A 72 21.52 4.23 -8.22
CA HIS A 72 22.66 3.95 -7.35
C HIS A 72 22.66 2.50 -6.84
N ILE A 73 21.61 1.74 -7.18
CA ILE A 73 21.41 0.39 -6.70
C ILE A 73 21.10 -0.56 -7.87
N VAL A 74 21.38 -1.85 -7.69
CA VAL A 74 20.91 -2.92 -8.57
C VAL A 74 20.05 -3.87 -7.76
N LEU A 75 18.89 -4.24 -8.31
CA LEU A 75 17.95 -5.20 -7.71
C LEU A 75 17.99 -6.50 -8.51
N ASP A 76 18.27 -7.61 -7.84
CA ASP A 76 18.35 -8.94 -8.46
C ASP A 76 17.33 -9.89 -7.80
N GLU A 77 16.38 -10.37 -8.61
CA GLU A 77 15.32 -11.33 -8.27
C GLU A 77 15.81 -12.79 -8.33
N SER A 78 16.86 -13.08 -9.10
CA SER A 78 17.30 -14.45 -9.41
C SER A 78 18.11 -15.13 -8.30
N LYS A 79 18.49 -14.36 -7.27
CA LYS A 79 19.24 -14.83 -6.09
C LYS A 79 18.37 -15.03 -4.84
N ALA A 80 17.04 -14.91 -4.95
CA ALA A 80 16.12 -15.18 -3.84
C ALA A 80 15.92 -16.69 -3.68
N GLU A 81 16.29 -17.26 -2.53
CA GLU A 81 16.29 -18.71 -2.33
C GLU A 81 14.89 -19.34 -2.51
N PRO A 82 14.77 -20.45 -3.25
CA PRO A 82 13.54 -21.18 -3.40
C PRO A 82 13.34 -22.05 -2.17
N ASN A 83 12.13 -22.01 -1.61
CA ASN A 83 11.60 -23.03 -0.69
C ASN A 83 11.84 -22.84 0.83
N ARG A 84 11.10 -21.90 1.44
CA ARG A 84 10.54 -22.08 2.79
C ARG A 84 9.11 -21.54 2.86
N GLN A 85 8.21 -22.32 3.47
CA GLN A 85 6.81 -21.96 3.71
C GLN A 85 6.67 -20.58 4.40
N PRO A 86 5.63 -19.79 4.09
CA PRO A 86 5.53 -18.41 4.54
C PRO A 86 5.17 -18.32 6.02
N GLU A 87 6.17 -18.08 6.87
CA GLU A 87 5.94 -17.64 8.24
C GLU A 87 5.52 -16.16 8.27
N ASN A 88 4.26 -15.95 8.70
CA ASN A 88 3.60 -14.72 9.16
C ASN A 88 4.25 -13.38 8.73
N ILE A 89 3.71 -12.77 7.67
CA ILE A 89 3.91 -11.35 7.33
C ILE A 89 3.47 -10.50 8.54
N ARG A 90 4.41 -9.95 9.30
CA ARG A 90 4.11 -8.96 10.34
C ARG A 90 3.80 -7.61 9.65
N ILE A 91 2.53 -7.21 9.72
CA ILE A 91 2.07 -5.87 9.33
C ILE A 91 2.81 -4.86 10.22
N VAL A 92 3.65 -4.01 9.63
CA VAL A 92 4.31 -2.93 10.38
C VAL A 92 3.23 -1.89 10.73
N VAL A 93 2.73 -1.99 11.95
CA VAL A 93 1.91 -0.94 12.56
C VAL A 93 2.75 0.35 12.56
N PRO A 94 2.30 1.43 11.90
CA PRO A 94 3.10 2.63 11.78
C PRO A 94 3.42 3.26 13.14
N GLN A 95 4.57 3.92 13.23
CA GLN A 95 5.16 4.53 14.43
C GLN A 95 4.23 5.55 15.15
N ARG A 96 3.14 5.97 14.51
CA ARG A 96 2.09 6.86 15.05
C ARG A 96 0.78 6.14 15.41
N ALA A 97 0.75 4.82 15.50
CA ALA A 97 -0.46 4.06 15.80
C ALA A 97 -1.18 4.52 17.08
N GLY A 98 -0.46 4.99 18.11
CA GLY A 98 -1.07 5.58 19.31
C GLY A 98 -1.52 7.05 19.18
N ALA A 99 -1.24 7.71 18.05
CA ALA A 99 -1.63 9.10 17.84
C ALA A 99 -3.13 9.20 17.56
N VAL A 100 -3.76 10.21 18.15
CA VAL A 100 -5.18 10.51 17.97
C VAL A 100 -5.34 11.61 16.92
N ILE A 101 -6.27 11.41 15.99
CA ILE A 101 -6.68 12.43 15.03
C ILE A 101 -8.10 12.92 15.35
N ARG A 102 -8.36 14.18 15.04
CA ARG A 102 -9.71 14.77 15.12
C ARG A 102 -10.40 14.63 13.77
N LEU A 103 -11.61 14.09 13.77
CA LEU A 103 -12.45 13.94 12.60
C LEU A 103 -13.44 15.10 12.49
N PRO A 104 -13.94 15.40 11.28
CA PRO A 104 -15.10 16.27 11.08
C PRO A 104 -16.27 15.83 11.96
N GLY A 105 -16.97 16.79 12.58
CA GLY A 105 -18.01 16.52 13.58
C GLY A 105 -17.49 16.43 15.02
N GLY A 106 -16.19 16.59 15.24
CA GLY A 106 -15.60 16.75 16.58
C GLY A 106 -15.15 15.45 17.25
N SER A 107 -15.49 14.29 16.68
CA SER A 107 -15.02 12.99 17.17
C SER A 107 -13.51 12.85 17.07
N GLN A 108 -12.94 12.00 17.92
CA GLN A 108 -11.51 11.65 17.92
C GLN A 108 -11.35 10.16 17.72
N VAL A 109 -10.33 9.75 16.96
CA VAL A 109 -9.99 8.34 16.73
C VAL A 109 -8.49 8.13 16.83
N SER A 110 -8.08 7.00 17.42
CA SER A 110 -6.70 6.55 17.33
C SER A 110 -6.38 6.13 15.89
N LEU A 111 -5.17 6.43 15.40
CA LEU A 111 -4.71 5.93 14.11
C LEU A 111 -4.68 4.39 14.06
N SER A 112 -4.43 3.71 15.18
CA SER A 112 -4.49 2.24 15.30
C SER A 112 -5.90 1.70 15.52
N ALA A 113 -6.92 2.54 15.63
CA ALA A 113 -8.28 2.04 15.72
C ALA A 113 -8.72 1.51 14.35
N SER A 114 -9.48 0.42 14.35
CA SER A 114 -10.13 -0.07 13.16
C SER A 114 -11.16 0.98 12.67
N VAL A 115 -11.35 1.08 11.36
CA VAL A 115 -12.27 2.06 10.75
C VAL A 115 -13.71 1.78 11.17
N ASN A 116 -14.08 0.49 11.21
CA ASN A 116 -15.31 -0.02 11.79
C ASN A 116 -14.96 -1.07 12.85
N GLU A 117 -15.90 -1.35 13.76
CA GLU A 117 -15.79 -2.49 14.67
C GLU A 117 -15.58 -3.80 13.88
N GLY A 118 -14.58 -4.59 14.26
CA GLY A 118 -14.21 -5.84 13.57
C GLY A 118 -13.55 -5.68 12.19
N SER A 119 -13.32 -4.45 11.73
CA SER A 119 -12.70 -4.21 10.41
C SER A 119 -11.22 -4.61 10.39
N SER A 120 -10.77 -5.12 9.25
CA SER A 120 -9.35 -5.36 8.97
C SER A 120 -8.58 -4.10 8.61
N PHE A 121 -9.26 -2.96 8.44
CA PHE A 121 -8.68 -1.70 7.99
C PHE A 121 -8.67 -0.67 9.10
N TYR A 122 -7.62 0.14 9.13
CA TYR A 122 -7.33 1.06 10.22
C TYR A 122 -7.27 2.52 9.77
N TRP A 123 -7.46 3.44 10.72
CA TRP A 123 -7.43 4.88 10.44
C TRP A 123 -6.09 5.37 9.91
N TYR A 124 -4.97 4.72 10.26
CA TYR A 124 -3.65 5.03 9.70
C TYR A 124 -3.58 4.76 8.19
N GLU A 125 -4.31 3.77 7.69
CA GLU A 125 -4.38 3.46 6.26
C GLU A 125 -5.28 4.48 5.56
N ALA A 126 -6.48 4.68 6.10
CA ALA A 126 -7.48 5.58 5.52
C ALA A 126 -7.01 7.04 5.43
N THR A 127 -6.13 7.47 6.34
CA THR A 127 -5.64 8.85 6.43
C THR A 127 -4.18 9.02 6.02
N HIS A 128 -3.55 7.96 5.50
CA HIS A 128 -2.13 7.97 5.16
C HIS A 128 -1.27 8.51 6.32
N ASN A 129 -1.37 7.87 7.49
CA ASN A 129 -0.71 8.26 8.73
C ASN A 129 -0.96 9.73 9.11
N SER A 130 -2.23 10.16 9.18
CA SER A 130 -2.67 11.53 9.50
C SER A 130 -2.32 12.63 8.48
N SER A 131 -1.66 12.33 7.36
CA SER A 131 -1.35 13.36 6.34
C SER A 131 -2.52 13.68 5.41
N ARG A 132 -3.56 12.83 5.39
CA ARG A 132 -4.75 12.96 4.53
C ARG A 132 -6.01 12.78 5.38
N ILE A 133 -6.28 13.73 6.25
CA ILE A 133 -7.46 13.69 7.13
C ILE A 133 -8.70 14.11 6.32
N PRO A 134 -9.83 13.38 6.40
CA PRO A 134 -11.09 13.80 5.78
C PRO A 134 -11.53 15.16 6.33
N THR A 135 -12.08 16.02 5.48
CA THR A 135 -12.50 17.39 5.84
C THR A 135 -14.00 17.52 6.06
N THR A 136 -14.80 16.53 5.66
CA THR A 136 -16.27 16.54 5.81
C THR A 136 -16.79 15.28 6.52
N ILE A 137 -17.94 15.41 7.18
CA ILE A 137 -18.65 14.26 7.79
C ILE A 137 -19.00 13.21 6.72
N LYS A 138 -19.36 13.65 5.51
CA LYS A 138 -19.64 12.77 4.38
C LYS A 138 -18.42 11.91 4.00
N GLN A 139 -17.22 12.49 3.96
CA GLN A 139 -16.00 11.72 3.69
C GLN A 139 -15.72 10.68 4.79
N VAL A 140 -15.98 11.00 6.06
CA VAL A 140 -15.89 10.03 7.16
C VAL A 140 -16.88 8.88 6.97
N GLN A 141 -18.12 9.17 6.57
CA GLN A 141 -19.13 8.16 6.26
C GLN A 141 -18.71 7.29 5.07
N ASN A 142 -18.16 7.90 4.02
CA ASN A 142 -17.65 7.20 2.84
C ASN A 142 -16.48 6.27 3.20
N ILE A 143 -15.52 6.72 4.03
CA ILE A 143 -14.42 5.88 4.54
C ILE A 143 -15.00 4.64 5.23
N LYS A 144 -15.99 4.80 6.11
CA LYS A 144 -16.62 3.67 6.79
C LYS A 144 -17.35 2.74 5.82
N ALA A 145 -18.03 3.29 4.81
CA ALA A 145 -18.75 2.51 3.80
C ALA A 145 -17.81 1.67 2.93
N ILE A 146 -16.77 2.29 2.35
CA ILE A 146 -15.81 1.56 1.50
C ILE A 146 -14.98 0.56 2.33
N ALA A 147 -14.68 0.84 3.60
CA ALA A 147 -14.02 -0.13 4.49
C ALA A 147 -14.85 -1.42 4.66
N ARG A 148 -16.17 -1.33 4.80
CA ARG A 148 -17.04 -2.53 4.88
C ARG A 148 -16.99 -3.37 3.60
N LEU A 149 -17.04 -2.71 2.43
CA LEU A 149 -16.93 -3.40 1.15
C LEU A 149 -15.53 -3.99 0.96
N ALA A 150 -14.48 -3.32 1.43
CA ALA A 150 -13.12 -3.82 1.40
C ALA A 150 -12.94 -5.04 2.31
N ASP A 151 -13.58 -5.08 3.48
CA ASP A 151 -13.60 -6.26 4.37
C ASP A 151 -14.28 -7.46 3.68
N GLN A 152 -15.42 -7.23 3.02
CA GLN A 152 -16.09 -8.26 2.21
C GLN A 152 -15.20 -8.74 1.06
N ALA A 153 -14.56 -7.81 0.34
CA ALA A 153 -13.63 -8.13 -0.74
C ALA A 153 -12.45 -8.98 -0.23
N LYS A 154 -11.86 -8.61 0.90
CA LYS A 154 -10.79 -9.37 1.56
C LYS A 154 -11.26 -10.80 1.90
N GLY A 155 -12.48 -10.95 2.40
CA GLY A 155 -13.07 -12.26 2.68
C GLY A 155 -13.17 -13.15 1.44
N VAL A 156 -13.72 -12.62 0.34
CA VAL A 156 -13.85 -13.36 -0.92
C VAL A 156 -12.48 -13.69 -1.53
N ILE A 157 -11.55 -12.74 -1.54
CA ILE A 157 -10.17 -12.98 -2.00
C ILE A 157 -9.49 -14.05 -1.14
N THR A 158 -9.70 -14.03 0.17
CA THR A 158 -9.15 -15.04 1.09
C THR A 158 -9.73 -16.43 0.81
N ALA A 159 -11.04 -16.53 0.64
CA ALA A 159 -11.70 -17.80 0.30
C ALA A 159 -11.17 -18.36 -1.01
N GLU A 160 -10.98 -17.52 -2.03
CA GLU A 160 -10.41 -17.95 -3.30
C GLU A 160 -8.93 -18.37 -3.16
N ALA A 161 -8.14 -17.66 -2.35
CA ALA A 161 -6.75 -18.02 -2.09
C ALA A 161 -6.64 -19.40 -1.42
N ILE A 162 -7.51 -19.69 -0.46
CA ILE A 162 -7.59 -21.01 0.20
C ILE A 162 -8.00 -22.08 -0.82
N LYS A 163 -9.06 -21.81 -1.61
CA LYS A 163 -9.55 -22.74 -2.64
C LYS A 163 -8.48 -23.08 -3.68
N ARG A 164 -7.69 -22.09 -4.10
CA ARG A 164 -6.56 -22.25 -5.04
C ARG A 164 -5.26 -22.69 -4.36
N GLN A 165 -5.29 -23.04 -3.08
CA GLN A 165 -4.13 -23.49 -2.28
C GLN A 165 -2.96 -22.48 -2.26
N LYS A 166 -3.23 -21.19 -2.48
CA LYS A 166 -2.24 -20.11 -2.39
C LYS A 166 -1.90 -19.76 -0.94
N ILE A 167 -2.81 -20.05 -0.01
CA ILE A 167 -2.61 -19.95 1.44
C ILE A 167 -3.28 -21.15 2.14
N PRO A 168 -2.80 -21.57 3.33
CA PRO A 168 -3.43 -22.64 4.08
C PRO A 168 -4.73 -22.19 4.76
N MET A 169 -5.58 -23.16 5.09
CA MET A 169 -6.82 -22.93 5.85
C MET A 169 -6.54 -22.19 7.17
N GLY A 170 -7.42 -21.25 7.53
CA GLY A 170 -7.28 -20.43 8.73
C GLY A 170 -6.30 -19.26 8.61
N LYS A 171 -5.70 -19.03 7.43
CA LYS A 171 -4.95 -17.80 7.12
C LYS A 171 -5.82 -16.82 6.35
N ASN A 172 -5.42 -15.55 6.39
CA ASN A 172 -6.06 -14.47 5.66
C ASN A 172 -5.10 -13.89 4.61
N VAL A 173 -5.66 -13.47 3.48
CA VAL A 173 -4.89 -12.71 2.50
C VAL A 173 -4.64 -11.30 3.05
N PRO A 174 -3.38 -10.80 3.02
CA PRO A 174 -3.12 -9.40 3.30
C PRO A 174 -3.63 -8.53 2.12
N ILE A 175 -4.38 -7.49 2.46
CA ILE A 175 -4.74 -6.41 1.55
C ILE A 175 -3.88 -5.22 1.92
N ILE A 176 -2.99 -4.81 1.01
CA ILE A 176 -2.06 -3.71 1.24
C ILE A 176 -2.64 -2.47 0.57
N VAL A 177 -3.18 -1.55 1.36
CA VAL A 177 -3.74 -0.30 0.86
C VAL A 177 -2.62 0.60 0.35
N THR A 178 -2.66 0.97 -0.92
CA THR A 178 -1.71 1.90 -1.55
C THR A 178 -2.25 3.33 -1.60
N SER A 179 -3.57 3.49 -1.70
CA SER A 179 -4.23 4.79 -1.65
C SER A 179 -5.66 4.69 -1.11
N TRP A 180 -6.11 5.74 -0.43
CA TRP A 180 -7.49 5.88 0.06
C TRP A 180 -7.99 7.30 -0.23
N PHE A 181 -8.24 8.13 0.78
CA PHE A 181 -8.59 9.53 0.55
C PHE A 181 -7.43 10.28 -0.10
N ARG A 182 -7.73 11.00 -1.19
CA ARG A 182 -6.78 11.90 -1.84
C ARG A 182 -7.31 13.34 -1.77
N PRO A 183 -6.62 14.23 -1.03
CA PRO A 183 -6.92 15.65 -1.11
C PRO A 183 -6.86 16.17 -2.55
N PRO A 184 -7.63 17.21 -2.93
CA PRO A 184 -7.65 17.73 -4.30
C PRO A 184 -6.28 18.06 -4.89
N THR A 185 -5.39 18.62 -4.07
CA THR A 185 -4.00 18.93 -4.46
C THR A 185 -3.23 17.68 -4.85
N ILE A 186 -3.30 16.62 -4.03
CA ILE A 186 -2.67 15.33 -4.29
C ILE A 186 -3.28 14.66 -5.51
N ASN A 187 -4.62 14.63 -5.62
CA ASN A 187 -5.30 14.02 -6.76
C ASN A 187 -4.93 14.73 -8.08
N LYS A 188 -4.84 16.06 -8.08
CA LYS A 188 -4.38 16.84 -9.25
C LYS A 188 -2.93 16.54 -9.60
N ALA A 189 -2.04 16.47 -8.61
CA ALA A 189 -0.62 16.25 -8.81
C ALA A 189 -0.33 14.93 -9.54
N ILE A 190 -1.07 13.87 -9.21
CA ILE A 190 -0.92 12.55 -9.83
C ILE A 190 -1.76 12.36 -11.11
N GLY A 191 -2.32 13.44 -11.68
CA GLY A 191 -3.18 13.37 -12.88
C GLY A 191 -4.52 12.67 -12.66
N GLY A 192 -4.99 12.59 -11.42
CA GLY A 192 -6.25 11.95 -11.06
C GLY A 192 -7.47 12.64 -11.67
N SER A 193 -8.49 11.85 -12.03
CA SER A 193 -9.75 12.36 -12.56
C SER A 193 -10.41 13.36 -11.60
N LYS A 194 -11.01 14.42 -12.15
CA LYS A 194 -11.84 15.39 -11.40
C LYS A 194 -13.07 14.75 -10.77
N LYS A 195 -13.52 13.60 -11.27
CA LYS A 195 -14.65 12.81 -10.74
C LYS A 195 -14.17 11.58 -9.94
N SER A 196 -12.90 11.57 -9.50
CA SER A 196 -12.33 10.44 -8.77
C SER A 196 -13.04 10.20 -7.45
N GLN A 197 -13.39 8.94 -7.19
CA GLN A 197 -14.00 8.54 -5.91
C GLN A 197 -13.04 8.69 -4.72
N HIS A 198 -11.73 8.77 -4.95
CA HIS A 198 -10.74 9.07 -3.91
C HIS A 198 -10.88 10.49 -3.34
N LEU A 199 -11.37 11.47 -4.11
CA LEU A 199 -11.65 12.83 -3.63
C LEU A 199 -12.78 12.84 -2.59
N GLU A 200 -13.71 11.90 -2.70
CA GLU A 200 -14.83 11.73 -1.78
C GLU A 200 -14.51 10.75 -0.65
N ALA A 201 -13.26 10.26 -0.55
CA ALA A 201 -12.84 9.20 0.35
C ALA A 201 -13.65 7.89 0.20
N ASN A 202 -14.22 7.69 -0.99
CA ASN A 202 -15.18 6.63 -1.31
C ASN A 202 -14.52 5.45 -2.05
N ALA A 203 -13.19 5.40 -2.08
CA ALA A 203 -12.41 4.43 -2.84
C ALA A 203 -11.12 4.03 -2.13
N ILE A 204 -10.66 2.82 -2.42
CA ILE A 204 -9.33 2.33 -2.08
C ILE A 204 -8.62 1.76 -3.32
N ASP A 205 -7.33 2.03 -3.40
CA ASP A 205 -6.41 1.30 -4.26
C ASP A 205 -5.59 0.37 -3.38
N PHE A 206 -5.38 -0.87 -3.82
CA PHE A 206 -4.67 -1.88 -3.05
C PHE A 206 -3.96 -2.90 -3.94
N VAL A 207 -3.07 -3.67 -3.33
CA VAL A 207 -2.44 -4.86 -3.91
C VAL A 207 -2.49 -6.02 -2.91
N THR A 208 -2.31 -7.24 -3.40
CA THR A 208 -2.12 -8.43 -2.57
C THR A 208 -1.00 -9.30 -3.15
N PRO A 209 -0.12 -9.87 -2.31
CA PRO A 209 0.98 -10.70 -2.79
C PRO A 209 0.55 -12.07 -3.34
N HIS A 210 -0.70 -12.50 -3.13
CA HIS A 210 -1.17 -13.83 -3.53
C HIS A 210 -1.88 -13.84 -4.88
N PHE A 211 -2.29 -12.69 -5.39
CA PHE A 211 -3.00 -12.57 -6.65
C PHE A 211 -2.48 -11.38 -7.45
N SER A 212 -2.32 -11.60 -8.75
CA SER A 212 -2.18 -10.49 -9.69
C SER A 212 -3.43 -9.60 -9.65
N ASN A 213 -3.30 -8.34 -10.05
CA ASN A 213 -4.45 -7.43 -10.09
C ASN A 213 -5.56 -7.94 -11.01
N TRP A 214 -5.19 -8.67 -12.07
CA TRP A 214 -6.13 -9.34 -12.97
C TRP A 214 -6.92 -10.43 -12.27
N GLU A 215 -6.25 -11.32 -11.54
CA GLU A 215 -6.94 -12.36 -10.76
C GLU A 215 -7.87 -11.73 -9.71
N VAL A 216 -7.42 -10.69 -8.99
CA VAL A 216 -8.29 -9.98 -8.03
C VAL A 216 -9.51 -9.39 -8.73
N TRP A 217 -9.31 -8.75 -9.89
CA TRP A 217 -10.42 -8.21 -10.68
C TRP A 217 -11.41 -9.32 -11.05
N GLU A 218 -10.95 -10.46 -11.54
CA GLU A 218 -11.79 -11.61 -11.91
C GLU A 218 -12.55 -12.17 -10.70
N ILE A 219 -11.89 -12.27 -9.54
CA ILE A 219 -12.48 -12.76 -8.29
C ILE A 219 -13.63 -11.85 -7.81
N LEU A 220 -13.48 -10.53 -7.98
CA LEU A 220 -14.44 -9.56 -7.47
C LEU A 220 -15.53 -9.19 -8.48
N ASP A 221 -15.31 -9.37 -9.78
CA ASP A 221 -16.17 -8.85 -10.84
C ASP A 221 -17.63 -9.30 -10.73
N SER A 222 -17.84 -10.57 -10.37
CA SER A 222 -19.16 -11.22 -10.35
C SER A 222 -20.13 -10.65 -9.31
N TRP A 223 -19.63 -10.07 -8.21
CA TRP A 223 -20.48 -9.69 -7.07
C TRP A 223 -20.23 -8.28 -6.54
N PHE A 224 -19.06 -7.68 -6.77
CA PHE A 224 -18.71 -6.41 -6.13
C PHE A 224 -19.67 -5.29 -6.57
N PRO A 225 -20.38 -4.62 -5.64
CA PRO A 225 -21.55 -3.80 -6.00
C PRO A 225 -21.18 -2.43 -6.61
N GLY A 226 -20.02 -1.87 -6.24
CA GLY A 226 -19.59 -0.54 -6.66
C GLY A 226 -18.67 -0.55 -7.88
N GLY A 227 -17.73 0.40 -7.93
CA GLY A 227 -16.69 0.43 -8.94
C GLY A 227 -15.60 -0.58 -8.64
N LEU A 228 -15.16 -1.30 -9.67
CA LEU A 228 -14.03 -2.22 -9.62
C LEU A 228 -13.20 -2.01 -10.88
N GLY A 229 -11.91 -1.75 -10.71
CA GLY A 229 -11.04 -1.66 -11.86
C GLY A 229 -9.60 -1.97 -11.56
N ILE A 230 -8.82 -2.03 -12.63
CA ILE A 230 -7.37 -2.16 -12.58
C ILE A 230 -6.77 -1.05 -13.44
N TYR A 231 -5.73 -0.41 -12.92
CA TYR A 231 -4.97 0.57 -13.66
C TYR A 231 -3.74 -0.11 -14.28
N GLY A 232 -3.58 0.02 -15.60
CA GLY A 232 -2.37 -0.37 -16.31
C GLY A 232 -1.33 0.76 -16.31
N GLY A 233 -0.05 0.42 -16.51
CA GLY A 233 1.07 1.38 -16.49
C GLY A 233 1.93 1.27 -15.22
N GLY A 234 2.76 2.29 -14.96
CA GLY A 234 3.86 2.27 -13.98
C GLY A 234 3.49 2.10 -12.49
N ASN A 235 2.21 1.93 -12.14
CA ASN A 235 1.80 1.59 -10.76
C ASN A 235 0.57 0.67 -10.79
N PRO A 236 0.74 -0.65 -11.01
CA PRO A 236 -0.36 -1.57 -11.15
C PRO A 236 -1.02 -1.82 -9.79
N CYS A 237 -2.27 -1.36 -9.62
CA CYS A 237 -3.10 -1.66 -8.45
C CYS A 237 -4.53 -2.06 -8.82
N CYS A 238 -5.20 -2.72 -7.88
CA CYS A 238 -6.64 -2.91 -7.89
C CYS A 238 -7.32 -1.69 -7.27
N HIS A 239 -8.41 -1.25 -7.90
CA HIS A 239 -9.26 -0.19 -7.41
C HIS A 239 -10.62 -0.76 -7.04
N ILE A 240 -11.14 -0.37 -5.88
CA ILE A 240 -12.55 -0.51 -5.55
C ILE A 240 -13.12 0.81 -5.00
N ASP A 241 -14.39 1.06 -5.28
CA ASP A 241 -15.11 2.21 -4.72
C ASP A 241 -16.57 1.88 -4.43
N ALA A 242 -17.17 2.63 -3.50
CA ALA A 242 -18.55 2.43 -3.05
C ALA A 242 -19.53 3.34 -3.80
N ARG A 243 -19.29 3.65 -5.08
CA ARG A 243 -20.29 4.39 -5.87
C ARG A 243 -21.60 3.57 -5.92
N GLY A 244 -22.74 4.26 -5.99
CA GLY A 244 -24.07 3.63 -5.91
C GLY A 244 -24.50 2.79 -7.11
N TYR A 245 -23.58 2.39 -8.00
CA TYR A 245 -23.86 1.55 -9.16
C TYR A 245 -22.62 0.76 -9.57
N ARG A 246 -22.84 -0.36 -10.26
CA ARG A 246 -21.77 -1.23 -10.75
C ARG A 246 -20.98 -0.56 -11.88
N ALA A 247 -19.67 -0.39 -11.72
CA ALA A 247 -18.79 0.12 -12.77
C ALA A 247 -17.53 -0.73 -12.92
N ARG A 248 -17.04 -0.92 -14.15
CA ARG A 248 -15.87 -1.75 -14.46
C ARG A 248 -14.93 -1.10 -15.45
N TRP A 249 -13.63 -1.18 -15.20
CA TRP A 249 -12.61 -0.76 -16.15
C TRP A 249 -11.32 -1.57 -15.96
N LYS A 250 -10.63 -1.84 -17.07
CA LYS A 250 -9.36 -2.55 -17.08
C LYS A 250 -8.58 -2.25 -18.36
N PRO A 251 -7.24 -2.29 -18.36
CA PRO A 251 -6.48 -2.18 -19.59
C PRO A 251 -6.75 -3.40 -20.46
N ASN A 252 -6.51 -3.29 -21.77
CA ASN A 252 -6.53 -4.46 -22.64
C ASN A 252 -5.47 -5.45 -22.16
N ARG A 253 -5.83 -6.74 -22.07
CA ARG A 253 -4.87 -7.80 -21.79
C ARG A 253 -3.88 -7.80 -22.96
N ARG A 254 -2.63 -7.38 -22.72
CA ARG A 254 -1.56 -7.62 -23.71
C ARG A 254 -1.49 -9.14 -23.85
N GLN A 255 -1.82 -9.62 -25.06
CA GLN A 255 -1.67 -11.02 -25.44
C GLN A 255 -0.19 -11.38 -25.44
#